data_AF-A0A2V7KN21-F1
#
_entry.id   AF-A0A2V7KN21-F1
#
_cell.length_a   1.000
_cell.length_b   1.000
_cell.length_c   1.000
_cell.angle_alpha   90.00
_cell.angle_beta   90.00
_cell.angle_gamma   90.00
#
_symmetry.space_group_name_H-M   'P 1'
#
loop_
_entity.id
_entity.type
_entity.pdbx_description
1 polymer ?
#
loop_
_entity_poly.entity_id
_entity_poly.type
_entity_poly.pdbx_seq_one_letter_code
_entity_poly.pdbx_strand_id
1 'polypeptide(L)'
;SRLVKSADAVVFLNAIHLMPDKVQVLKEIRRVLKPGGLLAFNSTFFNGAYVEGTSGFWRRWIVRSVQALREKGIEVKHTGHAAAMEWFSADQYKAALVAAGYRPTTVELLRVDMTRQALIDIGRFSLFIEGALPGAPLEEGAKALEIGLERTMEELKVESVPRYWLEVVAEAE
;
A
#
# COMPACT_ATOMS: atom_id res chain seq x y z
N SER A 1 4.51 -36.06 12.14
CA SER A 1 5.54 -35.11 12.59
C SER A 1 5.49 -33.88 11.70
N ARG A 2 5.33 -32.67 12.24
CA ARG A 2 5.62 -31.46 11.45
C ARG A 2 7.14 -31.28 11.48
N LEU A 3 7.78 -31.44 10.32
CA LEU A 3 9.23 -31.27 10.15
C LEU A 3 9.70 -29.82 10.41
N VAL A 4 8.76 -28.87 10.43
CA VAL A 4 9.02 -27.44 10.66
C VAL A 4 8.45 -27.05 12.03
N LYS A 5 9.29 -26.45 12.87
CA LYS A 5 8.89 -25.88 14.16
C LYS A 5 7.95 -24.68 13.92
N SER A 6 6.97 -24.50 14.80
CA SER A 6 6.13 -23.29 14.77
C SER A 6 6.98 -22.03 14.95
N ALA A 7 6.59 -20.95 14.28
CA ALA A 7 7.28 -19.67 14.36
C ALA A 7 6.91 -18.91 15.64
N ASP A 8 7.87 -18.18 16.20
CA ASP A 8 7.66 -17.23 17.30
C ASP A 8 7.03 -15.92 16.82
N ALA A 9 7.38 -15.49 15.60
CA ALA A 9 6.85 -14.28 14.99
C ALA A 9 6.78 -14.41 13.46
N VAL A 10 5.85 -13.67 12.86
CA VAL A 10 5.75 -13.42 11.43
C VAL A 10 5.68 -11.91 11.21
N VAL A 11 6.55 -11.40 10.33
CA VAL A 11 6.57 -10.00 9.95
C VAL A 11 6.19 -9.91 8.47
N PHE A 12 5.13 -9.16 8.17
CA PHE A 12 4.56 -9.06 6.82
C PHE A 12 4.43 -7.61 6.37
N LEU A 13 5.57 -7.00 6.05
CA LEU A 13 5.66 -5.56 5.81
C LEU A 13 5.23 -5.17 4.40
N ASN A 14 4.41 -4.12 4.32
CA ASN A 14 3.96 -3.45 3.10
C ASN A 14 3.41 -4.37 1.99
N ALA A 15 2.77 -5.47 2.38
CA ALA A 15 2.25 -6.47 1.43
C ALA A 15 0.82 -6.94 1.74
N ILE A 16 0.31 -6.73 2.94
CA ILE A 16 -1.02 -7.21 3.34
C ILE A 16 -2.15 -6.64 2.47
N HIS A 17 -2.01 -5.41 1.97
CA HIS A 17 -2.98 -4.77 1.09
C HIS A 17 -3.04 -5.42 -0.30
N LEU A 18 -1.99 -6.17 -0.67
CA LEU A 18 -1.94 -6.93 -1.91
C LEU A 18 -2.70 -8.26 -1.83
N MET A 19 -3.20 -8.63 -0.65
CA MET A 19 -3.93 -9.88 -0.47
C MET A 19 -5.40 -9.68 -0.82
N PRO A 20 -5.96 -10.47 -1.77
CA PRO A 20 -7.36 -10.40 -2.12
C PRO A 20 -8.25 -10.88 -0.96
N ASP A 21 -7.87 -11.98 -0.31
CA ASP A 21 -8.53 -12.48 0.89
C ASP A 21 -7.61 -12.30 2.12
N LYS A 22 -7.76 -11.15 2.75
CA LYS A 22 -6.97 -10.76 3.93
C LYS A 22 -7.25 -11.69 5.11
N VAL A 23 -8.50 -12.10 5.32
CA VAL A 23 -8.88 -12.97 6.44
C VAL A 23 -8.26 -14.35 6.29
N GLN A 24 -8.30 -14.92 5.09
CA GLN A 24 -7.70 -16.22 4.82
C GLN A 24 -6.18 -16.19 5.00
N VAL A 25 -5.50 -15.15 4.53
CA VAL A 25 -4.06 -14.99 4.75
C VAL A 25 -3.72 -14.91 6.24
N LEU A 26 -4.48 -14.13 7.02
CA LEU A 26 -4.30 -14.07 8.48
C LEU A 26 -4.50 -15.44 9.13
N LYS A 27 -5.49 -16.23 8.70
CA LYS A 27 -5.72 -17.60 9.21
C LYS A 27 -4.57 -18.56 8.87
N GLU A 28 -3.98 -18.47 7.68
CA GLU A 28 -2.83 -19.30 7.32
C GLU A 28 -1.57 -18.90 8.12
N ILE A 29 -1.35 -17.60 8.35
CA ILE A 29 -0.28 -17.13 9.23
C ILE A 29 -0.51 -17.65 10.67
N ARG A 30 -1.76 -17.65 11.15
CA ARG A 30 -2.10 -18.16 12.50
C ARG A 30 -1.68 -19.61 12.65
N ARG A 31 -1.85 -20.45 11.62
CA ARG A 31 -1.52 -21.89 11.65
C ARG A 31 -0.03 -22.20 11.76
N VAL A 32 0.84 -21.25 11.41
CA VAL A 32 2.31 -21.42 11.51
C VAL A 32 2.87 -20.82 12.81
N LEU A 33 2.15 -19.90 13.45
CA LEU A 33 2.52 -19.33 14.74
C LEU A 33 2.21 -20.29 15.90
N LYS A 34 3.11 -20.32 16.89
CA LYS A 34 2.81 -20.93 18.20
C LYS A 34 1.76 -20.08 18.96
N PRO A 35 1.04 -20.64 19.95
CA PRO A 35 0.26 -19.83 20.89
C PRO A 35 1.14 -18.76 21.54
N GLY A 36 0.64 -17.51 21.61
CA GLY A 36 1.40 -16.35 22.08
C GLY A 36 2.43 -15.81 21.07
N GLY A 37 2.52 -16.38 19.86
CA GLY A 37 3.38 -15.88 18.78
C GLY A 37 2.86 -14.57 18.19
N LEU A 38 3.74 -13.76 17.62
CA LEU A 38 3.41 -12.40 17.13
C LEU A 38 3.23 -12.34 15.62
N LEU A 39 2.22 -11.60 15.17
CA LEU A 39 2.12 -11.10 13.80
C LEU A 39 2.33 -9.59 13.83
N ALA A 40 3.28 -9.09 13.04
CA ALA A 40 3.44 -7.67 12.75
C ALA A 40 3.26 -7.40 11.26
N PHE A 41 2.46 -6.39 10.91
CA PHE A 41 2.36 -5.90 9.53
C PHE A 41 2.13 -4.41 9.50
N ASN A 42 2.39 -3.81 8.34
CA ASN A 42 2.09 -2.41 8.11
C ASN A 42 1.56 -2.18 6.69
N SER A 43 0.86 -1.06 6.49
CA SER A 43 0.37 -0.65 5.17
C SER A 43 0.21 0.86 5.07
N THR A 44 0.64 1.43 3.94
CA THR A 44 0.28 2.80 3.50
C THR A 44 -0.88 2.79 2.49
N PHE A 45 -1.42 1.62 2.20
CA PHE A 45 -2.53 1.37 1.28
C PHE A 45 -3.71 0.78 2.08
N PHE A 46 -4.52 1.66 2.65
CA PHE A 46 -5.67 1.32 3.49
C PHE A 46 -6.68 2.48 3.49
N ASN A 47 -7.93 2.22 3.86
CA ASN A 47 -8.95 3.26 3.98
C ASN A 47 -8.66 4.12 5.22
N GLY A 48 -8.29 5.37 5.00
CA GLY A 48 -7.79 6.29 6.05
C GLY A 48 -6.31 6.68 5.89
N ALA A 49 -5.64 6.19 4.85
CA ALA A 49 -4.22 6.50 4.63
C ALA A 49 -3.96 7.94 4.17
N TYR A 50 -4.94 8.60 3.53
CA TYR A 50 -4.81 9.99 3.08
C TYR A 50 -5.02 10.96 4.24
N VAL A 51 -4.02 11.82 4.48
CA VAL A 51 -4.16 12.94 5.42
C VAL A 51 -5.06 14.00 4.79
N GLU A 52 -5.93 14.60 5.61
CA GLU A 52 -6.86 15.66 5.16
C GLU A 52 -6.11 16.78 4.43
N GLY A 53 -6.69 17.29 3.34
CA GLY A 53 -6.07 18.31 2.50
C GLY A 53 -5.05 17.80 1.47
N THR A 54 -4.61 16.54 1.53
CA THR A 54 -3.60 16.02 0.59
C THR A 54 -4.17 15.45 -0.71
N SER A 55 -5.49 15.25 -0.81
CA SER A 55 -6.14 14.61 -1.98
C SER A 55 -5.81 15.29 -3.32
N GLY A 56 -5.65 16.62 -3.30
CA GLY A 56 -5.26 17.40 -4.47
C GLY A 56 -3.88 17.04 -5.02
N PHE A 57 -2.92 16.72 -4.13
CA PHE A 57 -1.58 16.26 -4.54
C PHE A 57 -1.66 14.93 -5.28
N TRP A 58 -2.29 13.92 -4.67
CA TRP A 58 -2.33 12.56 -5.23
C TRP A 58 -3.03 12.52 -6.58
N ARG A 59 -4.16 13.23 -6.72
CA ARG A 59 -4.85 13.35 -8.01
C ARG A 59 -3.97 14.03 -9.06
N ARG A 60 -3.30 15.13 -8.69
CA ARG A 60 -2.45 15.90 -9.62
C ARG A 60 -1.25 15.07 -10.08
N TRP A 61 -0.63 14.32 -9.18
CA TRP A 61 0.47 13.42 -9.52
C TRP A 61 0.08 12.46 -10.66
N ILE A 62 -1.07 11.79 -10.53
CA ILE A 62 -1.57 10.91 -11.60
C ILE A 62 -1.84 11.68 -12.88
N VAL A 63 -2.53 12.83 -12.82
CA VAL A 63 -2.84 13.65 -14.01
C VAL A 63 -1.58 14.09 -14.75
N ARG A 64 -0.54 14.54 -14.05
CA ARG A 64 0.73 14.97 -14.66
C ARG A 64 1.50 13.79 -15.25
N SER A 65 1.40 12.62 -14.64
CA SER A 65 2.02 11.40 -15.15
C SER A 65 1.34 10.93 -16.45
N VAL A 66 0.01 10.97 -16.52
CA VAL A 66 -0.75 10.70 -17.75
C VAL A 66 -0.39 11.69 -18.86
N GLN A 67 -0.21 12.97 -18.54
CA GLN A 67 0.25 13.98 -19.51
C GLN A 67 1.65 13.66 -20.06
N ALA A 68 2.58 13.26 -19.20
CA ALA A 68 3.93 12.87 -19.61
C ALA A 68 3.93 11.67 -20.57
N LEU A 69 3.03 10.69 -20.39
CA LEU A 69 2.84 9.60 -21.36
C LEU A 69 2.27 10.09 -22.69
N ARG A 70 1.25 10.97 -22.65
CA ARG A 70 0.63 11.52 -23.87
C ARG A 70 1.60 12.35 -24.71
N GLU A 71 2.51 13.08 -24.07
CA GLU A 71 3.59 13.82 -24.75
C GLU A 71 4.50 12.89 -25.59
N LYS A 72 4.55 11.59 -25.24
CA LYS A 72 5.28 10.54 -25.99
C LYS A 72 4.40 9.74 -26.94
N GLY A 73 3.13 10.12 -27.11
CA GLY A 73 2.17 9.36 -27.92
C GLY A 73 1.69 8.05 -27.27
N ILE A 74 1.88 7.88 -25.95
CA ILE A 74 1.41 6.71 -25.21
C ILE A 74 0.06 7.03 -24.57
N GLU A 75 -0.98 6.29 -24.96
CA GLU A 75 -2.29 6.39 -24.34
C GLU A 75 -2.43 5.46 -23.13
N VAL A 76 -2.97 6.00 -22.03
CA VAL A 76 -3.36 5.22 -20.86
C VAL A 76 -4.75 4.64 -21.12
N LYS A 77 -4.85 3.31 -21.08
CA LYS A 77 -6.10 2.61 -21.34
C LYS A 77 -6.86 2.44 -20.03
N HIS A 78 -7.95 3.18 -19.87
CA HIS A 78 -8.88 2.96 -18.74
C HIS A 78 -9.75 1.70 -18.92
N THR A 79 -9.46 0.86 -19.92
CA THR A 79 -10.20 -0.36 -20.19
C THR A 79 -9.62 -1.51 -19.37
N GLY A 80 -10.31 -1.84 -18.29
CA GLY A 80 -9.94 -2.91 -17.38
C GLY A 80 -9.97 -2.38 -15.96
N HIS A 81 -10.80 -2.98 -15.12
CA HIS A 81 -10.63 -2.84 -13.69
C HIS A 81 -9.25 -3.43 -13.38
N ALA A 82 -8.20 -2.61 -13.35
CA ALA A 82 -7.04 -2.93 -12.51
C ALA A 82 -7.66 -3.28 -11.17
N ALA A 83 -7.69 -4.57 -10.83
CA ALA A 83 -8.57 -5.11 -9.80
C ALA A 83 -8.40 -4.24 -8.57
N ALA A 84 -9.40 -3.42 -8.27
CA ALA A 84 -9.26 -2.42 -7.24
C ALA A 84 -9.06 -3.21 -5.96
N MET A 85 -7.82 -3.19 -5.45
CA MET A 85 -7.49 -3.94 -4.25
C MET A 85 -8.39 -3.37 -3.15
N GLU A 86 -9.30 -4.19 -2.63
CA GLU A 86 -10.21 -3.74 -1.59
C GLU A 86 -9.38 -3.41 -0.35
N TRP A 87 -9.20 -2.11 -0.11
CA TRP A 87 -8.47 -1.61 1.04
C TRP A 87 -9.35 -1.73 2.27
N PHE A 88 -8.82 -2.35 3.32
CA PHE A 88 -9.45 -2.33 4.63
C PHE A 88 -9.16 -1.00 5.34
N SER A 89 -10.05 -0.56 6.21
CA SER A 89 -9.76 0.41 7.26
C SER A 89 -9.01 -0.24 8.43
N ALA A 90 -8.49 0.56 9.35
CA ALA A 90 -7.88 0.05 10.59
C ALA A 90 -8.86 -0.83 11.39
N ASP A 91 -10.13 -0.43 11.48
CA ASP A 91 -11.17 -1.21 12.17
C ASP A 91 -11.47 -2.53 11.46
N GLN A 92 -11.49 -2.54 10.12
CA GLN A 92 -11.67 -3.77 9.35
C GLN A 92 -10.48 -4.73 9.53
N TYR A 93 -9.25 -4.22 9.59
CA TYR A 93 -8.09 -5.05 9.94
C TYR A 93 -8.18 -5.61 11.36
N LYS A 94 -8.60 -4.81 12.34
CA LYS A 94 -8.82 -5.26 13.72
C LYS A 94 -9.86 -6.38 13.79
N ALA A 95 -10.99 -6.22 13.11
CA ALA A 95 -12.03 -7.25 13.04
C ALA A 95 -11.54 -8.54 12.35
N ALA A 96 -10.79 -8.41 11.25
CA ALA A 96 -10.23 -9.54 10.53
C ALA A 96 -9.23 -10.34 11.36
N LEU A 97 -8.41 -9.66 12.19
CA LEU A 97 -7.50 -10.30 13.12
C LEU A 97 -8.23 -11.13 14.18
N VAL A 98 -9.25 -10.55 14.81
CA VAL A 98 -10.08 -11.26 15.80
C VAL A 98 -10.73 -12.49 15.15
N ALA A 99 -11.30 -12.35 13.96
CA ALA A 99 -11.90 -13.46 13.22
C ALA A 99 -10.89 -14.55 12.80
N ALA A 100 -9.59 -14.23 12.76
CA ALA A 100 -8.51 -15.15 12.42
C ALA A 100 -7.83 -15.79 13.66
N GLY A 101 -8.31 -15.52 14.87
CA GLY A 101 -7.77 -16.09 16.11
C GLY A 101 -6.56 -15.33 16.65
N TYR A 102 -6.60 -14.00 16.54
CA TYR A 102 -5.60 -13.11 17.14
C TYR A 102 -6.23 -12.15 18.12
N ARG A 103 -5.43 -11.72 19.09
CA ARG A 103 -5.66 -10.54 19.91
C ARG A 103 -4.81 -9.36 19.39
N PRO A 104 -5.41 -8.34 18.77
CA PRO A 104 -4.67 -7.14 18.35
C PRO A 104 -4.15 -6.39 19.58
N THR A 105 -2.83 -6.23 19.69
CA THR A 105 -2.17 -5.51 20.79
C THR A 105 -1.83 -4.07 20.39
N THR A 106 -1.58 -3.83 19.10
CA THR A 106 -1.31 -2.51 18.53
C THR A 106 -2.03 -2.38 17.19
N VAL A 107 -2.77 -1.29 17.00
CA VAL A 107 -3.36 -0.89 15.71
C VAL A 107 -3.30 0.63 15.69
N GLU A 108 -2.21 1.17 15.14
CA GLU A 108 -1.87 2.60 15.26
C GLU A 108 -1.66 3.24 13.89
N LEU A 109 -1.96 4.54 13.83
CA LEU A 109 -1.72 5.37 12.65
C LEU A 109 -0.54 6.29 12.91
N LEU A 110 0.58 6.03 12.24
CA LEU A 110 1.72 6.91 12.24
C LEU A 110 1.62 7.89 11.08
N ARG A 111 1.70 9.19 11.35
CA ARG A 111 1.85 10.17 10.29
C ARG A 111 3.32 10.22 9.86
N VAL A 112 3.57 9.95 8.59
CA VAL A 112 4.89 10.04 7.96
C VAL A 112 4.86 11.06 6.83
N ASP A 113 5.94 11.83 6.70
CA ASP A 113 6.11 12.73 5.57
C ASP A 113 6.83 11.97 4.45
N MET A 114 6.09 11.68 3.39
CA MET A 114 6.61 10.99 2.21
C MET A 114 7.58 11.92 1.48
N THR A 115 8.86 11.58 1.51
CA THR A 115 9.90 12.33 0.79
C THR A 115 9.75 12.15 -0.71
N ARG A 116 10.33 13.07 -1.48
CA ARG A 116 10.48 12.94 -2.94
C ARG A 116 10.99 11.56 -3.34
N GLN A 117 12.09 11.10 -2.74
CA GLN A 117 12.69 9.80 -3.08
C GLN A 117 11.75 8.63 -2.78
N ALA A 118 11.04 8.65 -1.63
CA ALA A 118 10.09 7.60 -1.29
C ALA A 118 8.93 7.50 -2.31
N LEU A 119 8.46 8.65 -2.82
CA LEU A 119 7.43 8.70 -3.85
C LEU A 119 7.94 8.21 -5.22
N ILE A 120 9.19 8.52 -5.58
CA ILE A 120 9.86 7.97 -6.78
C ILE A 120 9.96 6.45 -6.68
N ASP A 121 10.38 5.94 -5.52
CA ASP A 121 10.55 4.50 -5.31
C ASP A 121 9.20 3.75 -5.41
N ILE A 122 8.12 4.33 -4.86
CA ILE A 122 6.75 3.82 -5.08
C ILE A 122 6.38 3.85 -6.56
N GLY A 123 6.71 4.93 -7.26
CA GLY A 123 6.43 5.11 -8.69
C GLY A 123 7.10 4.05 -9.59
N ARG A 124 8.12 3.36 -9.10
CA ARG A 124 8.82 2.27 -9.80
C ARG A 124 8.22 0.89 -9.56
N PHE A 125 7.30 0.75 -8.60
CA PHE A 125 6.68 -0.52 -8.28
C PHE A 125 5.62 -0.91 -9.32
N SER A 126 5.73 -2.10 -9.91
CA SER A 126 4.90 -2.53 -11.04
C SER A 126 3.40 -2.50 -10.74
N LEU A 127 2.97 -2.94 -9.55
CA LEU A 127 1.54 -2.90 -9.19
C LEU A 127 1.04 -1.47 -8.97
N PHE A 128 1.91 -0.57 -8.50
CA PHE A 128 1.55 0.84 -8.41
C PHE A 128 1.40 1.45 -9.81
N ILE A 129 2.32 1.14 -10.74
CA ILE A 129 2.24 1.57 -12.15
C ILE A 129 0.95 1.07 -12.79
N GLU A 130 0.61 -0.22 -12.63
CA GLU A 130 -0.60 -0.80 -13.21
C GLU A 130 -1.88 -0.14 -12.66
N GLY A 131 -1.93 0.17 -11.37
CA GLY A 131 -3.07 0.87 -10.76
C GLY A 131 -3.15 2.35 -11.14
N ALA A 132 -2.01 3.03 -11.26
CA ALA A 132 -1.93 4.46 -11.54
C ALA A 132 -2.06 4.80 -13.04
N LEU A 133 -1.45 3.98 -13.88
CA LEU A 133 -1.27 4.18 -15.33
C LEU A 133 -1.57 2.87 -16.09
N PRO A 134 -2.82 2.38 -16.04
CA PRO A 134 -3.18 1.07 -16.59
C PRO A 134 -2.84 0.94 -18.08
N GLY A 135 -2.20 -0.18 -18.41
CA GLY A 135 -1.77 -0.51 -19.78
C GLY A 135 -0.53 0.26 -20.27
N ALA A 136 0.10 1.11 -19.45
CA ALA A 136 1.37 1.74 -19.80
C ALA A 136 2.53 0.72 -19.71
N PRO A 137 3.51 0.74 -20.64
CA PRO A 137 4.73 -0.05 -20.49
C PRO A 137 5.44 0.31 -19.19
N LEU A 138 5.89 -0.68 -18.41
CA LEU A 138 6.42 -0.45 -17.04
C LEU A 138 7.52 0.62 -16.98
N GLU A 139 8.49 0.57 -17.89
CA GLU A 139 9.60 1.53 -17.91
C GLU A 139 9.10 2.95 -18.21
N GLU A 140 8.18 3.10 -19.16
CA GLU A 140 7.61 4.40 -19.51
C GLU A 140 6.64 4.92 -18.44
N GLY A 141 5.90 4.03 -17.78
CA GLY A 141 5.04 4.34 -16.65
C GLY A 141 5.83 4.83 -15.44
N ALA A 142 6.94 4.16 -15.09
CA ALA A 142 7.83 4.60 -14.02
C ALA A 142 8.42 5.98 -14.31
N LYS A 143 8.95 6.21 -15.53
CA LYS A 143 9.47 7.52 -15.95
C LYS A 143 8.39 8.60 -15.92
N ALA A 144 7.18 8.28 -16.37
CA ALA A 144 6.06 9.21 -16.37
C ALA A 144 5.60 9.57 -14.95
N LEU A 145 5.61 8.62 -14.01
CA LEU A 145 5.33 8.86 -12.60
C LEU A 145 6.40 9.75 -11.96
N GLU A 146 7.66 9.57 -12.30
CA GLU A 146 8.75 10.44 -11.84
C GLU A 146 8.56 11.88 -12.38
N ILE A 147 8.34 12.05 -13.69
CA ILE A 147 8.06 13.37 -14.31
C ILE A 147 6.81 14.02 -13.71
N GLY A 148 5.74 13.24 -13.53
CA GLY A 148 4.49 13.73 -12.98
C GLY A 148 4.62 14.15 -11.52
N LEU A 149 5.46 13.46 -10.74
CA LEU A 149 5.78 13.81 -9.36
C LEU A 149 6.49 15.16 -9.31
N GLU A 150 7.56 15.31 -10.09
CA GLU A 150 8.36 16.54 -10.16
C GLU A 150 7.48 17.75 -10.48
N ARG A 151 6.69 17.67 -11.55
CA ARG A 151 5.75 18.73 -11.94
C ARG A 151 4.75 19.05 -10.83
N THR A 152 4.23 18.02 -10.15
CA THR A 152 3.25 18.20 -9.07
C THR A 152 3.85 18.89 -7.86
N MET A 153 5.06 18.50 -7.46
CA MET A 153 5.78 19.09 -6.33
C MET A 153 6.16 20.55 -6.61
N GLU A 154 6.62 20.85 -7.82
CA GLU A 154 6.90 22.23 -8.26
C GLU A 154 5.64 23.10 -8.27
N GLU A 155 4.55 22.61 -8.86
CA GLU A 155 3.27 23.34 -8.95
C GLU A 155 2.67 23.65 -7.58
N LEU A 156 2.75 22.68 -6.66
CA LEU A 156 2.18 22.80 -5.32
C LEU A 156 3.17 23.39 -4.30
N LYS A 157 4.43 23.60 -4.69
CA LYS A 157 5.51 24.11 -3.84
C LYS A 157 5.66 23.29 -2.55
N VAL A 158 5.67 21.97 -2.68
CA VAL A 158 5.83 21.03 -1.55
C VAL A 158 7.08 20.17 -1.74
N GLU A 159 7.77 19.87 -0.64
CA GLU A 159 8.97 19.01 -0.62
C GLU A 159 8.69 17.59 -0.12
N SER A 160 7.55 17.42 0.55
CA SER A 160 7.05 16.14 1.05
C SER A 160 5.52 16.17 1.13
N VAL A 161 4.91 14.99 1.28
CA VAL A 161 3.45 14.86 1.42
C VAL A 161 3.12 13.96 2.60
N PRO A 162 2.30 14.41 3.56
CA PRO A 162 1.99 13.59 4.71
C PRO A 162 1.07 12.43 4.32
N ARG A 163 1.31 11.28 4.94
CA ARG A 163 0.59 10.03 4.73
C ARG A 163 0.45 9.31 6.07
N TYR A 164 -0.67 8.64 6.30
CA TYR A 164 -0.75 7.73 7.43
C TYR A 164 -0.19 6.35 7.05
N TRP A 165 0.61 5.80 7.93
CA TRP A 165 1.08 4.42 7.92
C TRP A 165 0.35 3.67 9.02
N LEU A 166 -0.41 2.65 8.64
CA LEU A 166 -1.01 1.73 9.60
C LEU A 166 0.07 0.77 10.08
N GLU A 167 0.28 0.70 11.39
CA GLU A 167 1.12 -0.31 12.05
C GLU A 167 0.25 -1.21 12.92
N VAL A 168 0.46 -2.52 12.77
CA VAL A 168 -0.33 -3.52 13.48
C VAL A 168 0.56 -4.58 14.09
N VAL A 169 0.33 -4.86 15.37
CA VAL A 169 0.87 -6.02 16.08
C VAL A 169 -0.29 -6.78 16.70
N ALA A 170 -0.27 -8.10 16.55
CA ALA A 170 -1.27 -8.98 17.11
C ALA A 170 -0.65 -10.27 17.64
N GLU A 171 -1.20 -10.78 18.73
CA GLU A 171 -0.77 -12.01 19.37
C GLU A 171 -1.70 -13.17 18.98
N ALA A 172 -1.13 -14.32 18.64
CA ALA A 172 -1.86 -15.53 18.27
C ALA A 172 -2.50 -16.20 19.49
N GLU A 173 -3.83 -16.32 19.52
CA GLU A 173 -4.60 -17.00 20.58
C GLU A 173 -4.71 -18.51 20.32
#